data_AF-A0A371CSM1-F1
#
_entry.id   AF-A0A371CSM1-F1
#
_cell.length_a   1.000
_cell.length_b   1.000
_cell.length_c   1.000
_cell.angle_alpha   90.00
_cell.angle_beta   90.00
_cell.angle_gamma   90.00
#
_symmetry.space_group_name_H-M   'P 1'
#
loop_
_entity.id
_entity.type
_entity.pdbx_description
1 polymer ?
#
loop_
_entity_poly.entity_id
_entity_poly.type
_entity_poly.pdbx_seq_one_letter_code
_entity_poly.pdbx_strand_id
1 'polypeptide(L)'
;TASEVGMALPGCLRGRYAEDTFFRKILATPDQFPHFVYTDGLLYKKQAGTHLLCIPDVLFGSRRLREILLRHAHSIHAHLGTKKILEYLRAEVWW
;
A
#
# COMPACT_ATOMS: atom_id res chain seq x y z
N THR A 1 -24.59 11.83 7.37
CA THR A 1 -23.19 12.33 7.47
C THR A 1 -22.44 11.43 8.42
N ALA A 2 -21.92 10.32 7.90
CA ALA A 2 -21.11 9.39 8.67
C ALA A 2 -19.66 9.66 8.27
N SER A 3 -18.89 10.14 9.24
CA SER A 3 -17.53 10.62 9.13
C SER A 3 -16.68 9.76 8.19
N GLU A 4 -16.12 10.41 7.18
CA GLU A 4 -15.01 9.92 6.38
C GLU A 4 -13.86 9.63 7.36
N VAL A 5 -13.74 8.38 7.82
CA VAL A 5 -12.58 7.95 8.61
C VAL A 5 -11.38 8.10 7.68
N GLY A 6 -10.69 9.23 7.86
CA GLY A 6 -9.50 9.61 7.12
C GLY A 6 -8.49 8.48 7.19
N MET A 7 -8.29 7.81 6.06
CA MET A 7 -7.24 6.83 5.91
C MET A 7 -5.90 7.57 5.99
N ALA A 8 -5.31 7.61 7.18
CA ALA A 8 -3.98 8.18 7.40
C ALA A 8 -2.91 7.17 6.98
N LEU A 9 -2.51 7.23 5.70
CA LEU A 9 -1.36 6.47 5.20
C LEU A 9 -0.05 7.12 5.66
N PRO A 10 0.99 6.33 5.95
CA PRO A 10 1.02 4.86 5.92
C PRO A 10 0.52 4.22 7.24
N GLY A 11 0.12 5.01 8.24
CA GLY A 11 -0.18 4.52 9.59
C GLY A 11 -1.26 3.43 9.65
N CYS A 12 -2.28 3.51 8.80
CA CYS A 12 -3.34 2.50 8.73
C CYS A 12 -2.87 1.10 8.26
N LEU A 13 -1.64 0.97 7.76
CA LEU A 13 -1.07 -0.30 7.30
C LEU A 13 -0.36 -1.08 8.41
N ARG A 14 0.07 -0.38 9.47
CA ARG A 14 0.86 -0.99 10.54
C ARG A 14 0.08 -2.12 11.21
N GLY A 15 0.72 -3.29 11.31
CA GLY A 15 0.12 -4.50 11.88
C GLY A 15 -0.86 -5.24 10.97
N ARG A 16 -1.15 -4.75 9.76
CA ARG A 16 -2.14 -5.34 8.84
C ARG A 16 -1.57 -6.25 7.76
N TYR A 17 -0.24 -6.27 7.62
CA TYR A 17 0.44 -7.09 6.60
C TYR A 17 0.23 -8.60 6.76
N ALA A 18 -0.07 -9.08 7.97
CA ALA A 18 -0.35 -10.49 8.21
C ALA A 18 -1.75 -10.94 7.73
N GLU A 19 -2.67 -9.99 7.47
CA GLU A 19 -3.99 -10.27 6.90
C GLU A 19 -3.89 -10.62 5.40
N ASP A 20 -2.85 -10.11 4.73
CA ASP A 20 -2.56 -10.42 3.33
C ASP A 20 -1.79 -11.74 3.21
N THR A 21 -2.28 -12.65 2.36
CA THR A 21 -1.72 -14.02 2.26
C THR A 21 -0.27 -14.02 1.74
N PHE A 22 0.11 -13.08 0.89
CA PHE A 22 1.46 -12.96 0.36
C PHE A 22 2.39 -12.32 1.38
N PHE A 23 1.99 -11.18 1.94
CA PHE A 23 2.81 -10.47 2.93
C PHE A 23 2.96 -11.26 4.23
N ARG A 24 1.95 -12.04 4.64
CA ARG A 24 2.07 -13.00 5.75
C ARG A 24 3.22 -13.97 5.56
N LYS A 25 3.45 -14.48 4.34
CA LYS A 25 4.57 -15.38 4.04
C LYS A 25 5.91 -14.65 4.15
N ILE A 26 5.98 -13.41 3.65
CA ILE A 26 7.18 -12.57 3.78
C ILE A 26 7.52 -12.34 5.25
N LEU A 27 6.54 -12.01 6.07
CA LEU A 27 6.74 -11.81 7.52
C LEU A 27 7.14 -13.09 8.25
N ALA A 28 6.67 -14.26 7.79
CA ALA A 28 6.99 -15.55 8.39
C ALA A 28 8.40 -16.05 8.03
N THR A 29 8.88 -15.76 6.83
CA THR A 29 10.19 -16.22 6.33
C THR A 29 10.96 -15.10 5.64
N PRO A 30 11.34 -14.01 6.35
CA PRO A 30 11.93 -12.82 5.76
C PRO A 30 13.23 -13.09 5.00
N ASP A 31 14.04 -14.07 5.44
CA ASP A 31 15.30 -14.46 4.78
C ASP A 31 15.10 -14.97 3.34
N GLN A 32 13.92 -15.51 3.02
CA GLN A 32 13.58 -15.95 1.65
C GLN A 32 13.18 -14.78 0.74
N PHE A 33 12.98 -13.60 1.31
CA PHE A 33 12.48 -12.41 0.62
C PHE A 33 13.42 -11.21 0.85
N PRO A 34 14.70 -11.27 0.43
CA PRO A 34 15.71 -10.25 0.72
C PRO A 34 15.43 -8.87 0.09
N HIS A 35 14.54 -8.84 -0.89
CA HIS A 35 14.06 -7.60 -1.51
C HIS A 35 12.98 -6.90 -0.68
N PHE A 36 12.54 -7.47 0.44
CA PHE A 36 11.56 -6.87 1.32
C PHE A 36 12.20 -6.46 2.65
N VAL A 37 11.77 -5.32 3.17
CA VAL A 37 12.21 -4.78 4.46
C VAL A 37 10.99 -4.47 5.28
N TYR A 38 10.91 -5.08 6.46
CA TYR A 38 9.92 -4.73 7.45
C TYR A 38 10.56 -3.84 8.50
N THR A 39 10.11 -2.60 8.62
CA THR A 39 10.64 -1.62 9.57
C THR A 39 9.53 -0.69 10.04
N ASP A 40 9.53 -0.34 11.32
CA ASP A 40 8.52 0.54 11.93
C ASP A 40 7.05 0.10 11.67
N GLY A 41 6.82 -1.21 11.61
CA GLY A 41 5.50 -1.77 11.32
C GLY A 41 5.06 -1.66 9.86
N LEU A 42 5.92 -1.16 8.97
CA LEU A 42 5.67 -0.98 7.54
C LEU A 42 6.55 -1.93 6.72
N LEU A 43 5.99 -2.45 5.63
CA LEU A 43 6.71 -3.30 4.71
C LEU A 43 7.04 -2.52 3.45
N TYR A 44 8.30 -2.61 3.02
CA TYR A 44 8.81 -1.97 1.82
C TYR A 44 9.43 -3.01 0.88
N LYS A 45 9.28 -2.79 -0.42
CA LYS A 45 10.02 -3.52 -1.45
C LYS A 45 11.17 -2.67 -1.97
N LYS A 46 12.38 -3.21 -1.91
CA LYS A 46 13.57 -2.66 -2.57
C LYS A 46 13.47 -2.88 -4.07
N GLN A 47 13.53 -1.80 -4.85
CA GLN A 47 13.56 -1.88 -6.32
C GLN A 47 14.49 -0.81 -6.87
N ALA A 48 15.56 -1.21 -7.58
CA ALA A 48 16.46 -0.30 -8.31
C ALA A 48 16.92 0.95 -7.51
N GLY A 49 17.21 0.79 -6.20
CA GLY A 49 17.64 1.88 -5.32
C GLY A 49 16.52 2.66 -4.63
N THR A 50 15.25 2.35 -4.91
CA THR A 50 14.08 2.92 -4.23
C THR A 50 13.43 1.92 -3.27
N HIS A 51 12.63 2.44 -2.35
CA HIS A 51 11.81 1.65 -1.43
C HIS A 51 10.34 1.96 -1.68
N LEU A 52 9.62 0.98 -2.22
CA LEU A 52 8.19 1.10 -2.49
C LEU A 52 7.41 0.60 -1.29
N LEU A 53 6.46 1.39 -0.79
CA LEU A 53 5.60 0.98 0.30
C LEU A 53 4.66 -0.15 -0.15
N CYS A 54 4.69 -1.28 0.54
CA CYS A 54 3.82 -2.40 0.23
C CYS A 54 2.39 -2.12 0.70
N ILE A 55 1.42 -2.33 -0.21
CA ILE A 55 0.00 -2.13 0.07
C ILE A 55 -0.69 -3.50 0.20
N PRO A 56 -1.06 -3.94 1.42
CA PRO A 56 -1.70 -5.22 1.64
C PRO A 56 -3.11 -5.26 1.03
N ASP A 57 -3.54 -6.42 0.53
CA ASP A 57 -4.92 -6.67 0.12
C ASP A 57 -5.79 -6.90 1.36
N VAL A 58 -6.22 -5.80 1.98
CA VAL A 58 -7.03 -5.81 3.20
C VAL A 58 -8.30 -4.98 3.05
N LEU A 59 -9.31 -5.29 3.84
CA LEU A 59 -10.53 -4.49 3.93
C LEU A 59 -10.35 -3.31 4.89
N PHE A 60 -10.80 -2.14 4.48
CA PHE A 60 -10.94 -0.97 5.34
C PHE A 60 -12.42 -0.58 5.33
N GLY A 61 -13.13 -0.94 6.40
CA GLY A 61 -14.60 -0.96 6.40
C GLY A 61 -15.12 -2.00 5.40
N SER A 62 -15.96 -1.56 4.45
CA SER A 62 -16.57 -2.41 3.43
C SER A 62 -15.83 -2.45 2.09
N ARG A 63 -14.67 -1.77 1.97
CA ARG A 63 -13.93 -1.64 0.71
C ARG A 63 -12.51 -2.15 0.84
N ARG A 64 -11.93 -2.61 -0.28
CA ARG A 64 -10.51 -2.99 -0.33
C ARG A 64 -9.64 -1.74 -0.28
N LEU A 65 -8.57 -1.78 0.52
CA LEU A 65 -7.57 -0.72 0.63
C LEU A 65 -7.04 -0.28 -0.74
N ARG A 66 -6.72 -1.24 -1.60
CA ARG A 66 -6.24 -0.97 -2.97
C ARG A 66 -7.26 -0.20 -3.81
N GLU A 67 -8.56 -0.50 -3.66
CA GLU A 67 -9.63 0.24 -4.34
C GLU A 67 -9.74 1.68 -3.81
N ILE A 68 -9.69 1.84 -2.48
CA ILE A 68 -9.72 3.16 -1.83
C ILE A 68 -8.56 4.03 -2.33
N LEU A 69 -7.35 3.47 -2.39
CA LEU A 69 -6.16 4.14 -2.92
C LEU A 69 -6.32 4.60 -4.38
N LEU A 70 -6.78 3.70 -5.26
CA LEU A 70 -7.02 4.02 -6.66
C LEU A 70 -8.06 5.14 -6.82
N ARG A 71 -9.14 5.11 -6.02
CA ARG A 71 -10.19 6.13 -6.02
C ARG A 71 -9.71 7.48 -5.50
N HIS A 72 -8.95 7.51 -4.41
CA HIS A 72 -8.37 8.76 -3.89
C HIS A 72 -7.41 9.39 -4.89
N ALA A 73 -6.54 8.58 -5.51
CA ALA A 73 -5.63 9.07 -6.54
C ALA A 73 -6.38 9.68 -7.73
N HIS A 74 -7.51 9.08 -8.12
CA HIS A 74 -8.41 9.62 -9.14
C HIS A 74 -9.09 10.93 -8.71
N SER A 75 -9.53 11.04 -7.45
CA SER A 75 -10.23 12.24 -6.94
C SER A 75 -9.31 13.45 -6.73
N ILE A 76 -8.07 13.24 -6.29
CA ILE A 76 -7.10 14.33 -6.02
C ILE A 76 -6.61 14.95 -7.34
N HIS A 77 -6.58 14.16 -8.43
CA HIS A 77 -5.98 14.56 -9.71
C HIS A 77 -6.95 14.48 -10.89
N ALA A 78 -8.25 14.73 -10.68
CA ALA A 78 -9.29 14.68 -11.72
C ALA A 78 -9.07 15.63 -12.93
N HIS A 79 -7.97 16.40 -12.96
CA HIS A 79 -7.56 17.25 -14.09
C HIS A 79 -6.22 16.85 -14.74
N LEU A 80 -5.55 15.80 -14.26
CA LEU A 80 -4.32 15.25 -14.83
C LEU A 80 -4.59 13.77 -15.19
N GLY A 81 -4.72 13.47 -16.49
CA GLY A 81 -5.23 12.18 -16.98
C GLY A 81 -4.62 10.91 -16.35
N THR A 82 -5.43 9.85 -16.32
CA THR A 82 -5.23 8.54 -15.64
C THR A 82 -3.83 7.92 -15.74
N LYS A 83 -3.08 8.15 -16.83
CA LYS A 83 -1.72 7.60 -17.04
C LYS A 83 -0.71 8.14 -16.02
N LYS A 84 -0.68 9.45 -15.79
CA LYS A 84 0.29 10.08 -14.85
C LYS A 84 0.06 9.66 -13.40
N ILE A 85 -1.19 9.37 -13.04
CA ILE A 85 -1.59 8.92 -11.70
C ILE A 85 -1.05 7.52 -11.40
N LEU A 86 -1.19 6.60 -12.36
CA LEU A 86 -0.68 5.24 -12.22
C LEU A 86 0.86 5.21 -12.21
N GLU A 87 1.51 6.09 -12.98
CA GLU A 87 2.96 6.26 -12.94
C GLU A 87 3.46 6.78 -11.58
N TYR A 88 2.79 7.79 -10.99
CA TYR A 88 3.13 8.28 -9.66
C TYR A 88 2.93 7.21 -8.57
N LEU A 89 1.80 6.51 -8.56
CA LEU A 89 1.59 5.40 -7.61
C LEU A 89 2.64 4.30 -7.80
N ARG A 90 2.96 3.92 -9.04
CA ARG A 90 3.99 2.90 -9.31
C ARG A 90 5.38 3.28 -8.81
N ALA A 91 5.67 4.58 -8.66
CA ALA A 91 6.94 5.06 -8.13
C ALA A 91 7.00 5.03 -6.59
N GLU A 92 5.86 4.98 -5.90
CA GLU A 92 5.77 5.13 -4.44
C GLU A 92 5.32 3.84 -3.71
N VAL A 93 4.53 2.99 -4.38
CA VAL A 93 3.85 1.85 -3.76
C VAL A 93 3.95 0.57 -4.60
N TRP A 94 3.89 -0.59 -3.93
CA TRP A 94 3.95 -1.92 -4.54
C TRP A 94 2.89 -2.85 -3.97
N TRP A 95 2.23 -3.68 -4.80
CA TRP A 95 1.19 -4.60 -4.36
C TRP A 95 0.95 -5.75 -5.33
#